data_AF-A0A151MLN1-F1
#
_entry.id   AF-A0A151MLN1-F1
#
_cell.length_a   1.000
_cell.length_b   1.000
_cell.length_c   1.000
_cell.angle_alpha   90.00
_cell.angle_beta   90.00
_cell.angle_gamma   90.00
#
_symmetry.space_group_name_H-M   'P 1'
#
loop_
_entity.id
_entity.type
_entity.pdbx_description
1 polymer ?
#
loop_
_entity_poly.entity_id
_entity_poly.type
_entity_poly.pdbx_seq_one_letter_code
_entity_poly.pdbx_strand_id
1 'polypeptide(L)'
;MLREMKGSLIFLISGLVILGYASSISTQSTYQGVVREICGSAIGKLCEICFILNLFMISVAFLRVVGDQLEKLYDSYLNETLSEGGPPPQHWYMDHRFTLTTLCVLVIFPLSVPREIGFQKYSRASSWASMFSVIPTICFGFQCHEACVAIYSSMYNKKLSHWIVVSVLSMIICLLMYSLTGLYGYLTFGGDVAADILMSYPGNDVVVIIARLLFGVSIVTIYPIVVLLGRSVLRDVCLNSKCSYIVIMEPYERWTRITLTSTWIIVTLIIALFVPDISEVISIIGGISAFFIFIFPGMYIVIRVRVCV
;
A
#
# COMPACT_ATOMS: atom_id res chain seq x y z
N MET A 1 24.62 0.96 0.32
CA MET A 1 23.31 1.22 0.96
C MET A 1 23.14 2.69 1.36
N LEU A 2 23.96 3.25 2.27
CA LEU A 2 23.88 4.67 2.67
C LEU A 2 24.03 5.68 1.52
N ARG A 3 24.86 5.42 0.50
CA ARG A 3 25.04 6.31 -0.66
C ARG A 3 23.82 6.33 -1.59
N GLU A 4 23.22 5.17 -1.82
CA GLU A 4 22.00 5.00 -2.63
C GLU A 4 20.76 5.52 -1.91
N MET A 5 20.66 5.33 -0.58
CA MET A 5 19.62 5.94 0.24
C MET A 5 19.67 7.46 0.19
N LYS A 6 20.87 8.07 0.20
CA LYS A 6 21.01 9.53 0.03
C LYS A 6 20.49 9.97 -1.34
N GLY A 7 20.80 9.24 -2.41
CA GLY A 7 20.25 9.50 -3.74
C GLY A 7 18.72 9.43 -3.78
N SER A 8 18.15 8.31 -3.31
CA SER A 8 16.69 8.11 -3.26
C SER A 8 15.98 9.17 -2.41
N LEU A 9 16.57 9.57 -1.28
CA LEU A 9 16.00 10.59 -0.39
C LEU A 9 15.94 11.96 -1.07
N ILE A 10 16.98 12.34 -1.80
CA ILE A 10 16.99 13.60 -2.57
C ILE A 10 15.87 13.59 -3.61
N PHE A 11 15.65 12.47 -4.30
CA PHE A 11 14.54 12.34 -5.25
C PHE A 11 13.16 12.35 -4.59
N LEU A 12 13.00 11.70 -3.43
CA LEU A 12 11.75 11.70 -2.68
C LEU A 12 11.37 13.13 -2.23
N ILE A 13 12.33 13.84 -1.64
CA ILE A 13 12.15 15.23 -1.18
C ILE A 13 11.93 16.16 -2.38
N SER A 14 12.71 16.04 -3.45
CA SER A 14 12.54 16.89 -4.62
C SER A 14 11.18 16.69 -5.27
N GLY A 15 10.68 15.46 -5.37
CA GLY A 15 9.33 15.15 -5.84
C GLY A 15 8.25 15.91 -5.06
N LEU A 16 8.31 15.91 -3.72
CA LEU A 16 7.37 16.64 -2.88
C LEU A 16 7.45 18.16 -3.04
N VAL A 17 8.66 18.69 -3.20
CA VAL A 17 8.88 20.13 -3.43
C VAL A 17 8.33 20.54 -4.79
N ILE A 18 8.61 19.75 -5.84
CA ILE A 18 8.13 19.99 -7.21
C ILE A 18 6.60 19.96 -7.25
N LEU A 19 5.97 18.98 -6.59
CA LEU A 19 4.52 18.86 -6.56
C LEU A 19 3.86 19.98 -5.74
N GLY A 20 4.44 20.40 -4.62
CA GLY A 20 3.96 21.56 -3.88
C GLY A 20 4.07 22.85 -4.68
N TYR A 21 5.15 23.01 -5.44
CA TYR A 21 5.29 24.11 -6.39
C TYR A 21 4.25 24.03 -7.51
N ALA A 22 4.05 22.87 -8.12
CA ALA A 22 3.01 22.64 -9.13
C ALA A 22 1.61 22.97 -8.59
N SER A 23 1.32 22.57 -7.35
CA SER A 23 0.06 22.89 -6.66
C SER A 23 -0.09 24.37 -6.32
N SER A 24 1.00 25.11 -6.12
CA SER A 24 0.95 26.56 -5.87
C SER A 24 0.58 27.39 -7.11
N ILE A 25 0.78 26.81 -8.30
CA ILE A 25 0.49 27.45 -9.59
C ILE A 25 -0.83 26.93 -10.17
N SER A 26 -1.15 25.65 -9.93
CA SER A 26 -2.40 25.03 -10.33
C SER A 26 -3.56 25.52 -9.46
N THR A 27 -4.75 25.57 -10.06
CA THR A 27 -6.01 25.87 -9.36
C THR A 27 -6.67 24.62 -8.77
N GLN A 28 -6.07 23.45 -8.98
CA GLN A 28 -6.62 22.17 -8.58
C GLN A 28 -6.24 21.80 -7.15
N SER A 29 -7.16 21.13 -6.46
CA SER A 29 -6.96 20.63 -5.09
C SER A 29 -6.61 19.14 -5.02
N THR A 30 -6.57 18.45 -6.16
CA THR A 30 -6.30 17.00 -6.26
C THR A 30 -5.03 16.74 -7.07
N TYR A 31 -4.30 15.69 -6.70
CA TYR A 31 -3.04 15.32 -7.37
C TYR A 31 -3.25 15.07 -8.87
N GLN A 32 -4.29 14.29 -9.21
CA GLN A 32 -4.64 13.95 -10.58
C GLN A 32 -5.06 15.19 -11.39
N GLY A 33 -5.74 16.13 -10.75
CA GLY A 33 -6.12 17.42 -11.35
C GLY A 33 -4.89 18.24 -11.72
N VAL A 34 -3.93 18.38 -10.80
CA VAL A 34 -2.66 19.08 -11.05
C VAL A 34 -1.89 18.42 -12.19
N VAL A 35 -1.75 17.08 -12.17
CA VAL A 35 -1.05 16.33 -13.24
C VAL A 35 -1.76 16.51 -14.59
N ARG A 36 -3.10 16.48 -14.63
CA ARG A 36 -3.88 16.67 -15.85
C ARG A 36 -3.76 18.08 -16.42
N GLU A 37 -3.75 19.11 -15.58
CA GLU A 37 -3.59 20.51 -15.99
C GLU A 37 -2.22 20.75 -16.62
N ILE A 38 -1.17 20.14 -16.06
CA ILE A 38 0.21 20.44 -16.48
C ILE A 38 0.74 19.48 -17.55
N CYS A 39 0.47 18.18 -17.41
CA CYS A 39 0.99 17.14 -18.31
C CYS A 39 0.00 16.75 -19.42
N GLY A 40 -1.23 17.29 -19.38
CA GLY A 40 -2.27 17.02 -20.36
C GLY A 40 -3.17 15.82 -20.00
N SER A 41 -4.24 15.67 -20.78
CA SER A 41 -5.36 14.76 -20.48
C SER A 41 -4.96 13.28 -20.45
N ALA A 42 -4.10 12.84 -21.39
CA ALA A 42 -3.67 11.44 -21.46
C ALA A 42 -2.87 11.00 -20.22
N ILE A 43 -1.93 11.84 -19.78
CA ILE A 43 -1.10 11.56 -18.60
C ILE A 43 -1.94 11.67 -17.32
N GLY A 44 -2.86 12.63 -17.25
CA GLY A 44 -3.85 12.73 -16.17
C GLY A 44 -4.69 11.46 -16.03
N LYS A 45 -5.17 10.88 -17.14
CA LYS A 45 -5.92 9.62 -17.14
C LYS A 45 -5.09 8.43 -16.67
N LEU A 46 -3.85 8.32 -17.13
CA LEU A 46 -2.93 7.28 -16.64
C LEU A 46 -2.69 7.42 -15.13
N CYS A 47 -2.50 8.65 -14.64
CA CYS A 47 -2.34 8.96 -13.23
C CYS A 47 -3.57 8.55 -12.41
N GLU A 48 -4.79 8.84 -12.88
CA GLU A 48 -6.04 8.39 -12.25
C GLU A 48 -6.11 6.86 -12.13
N ILE A 49 -5.75 6.13 -13.19
CA ILE A 49 -5.75 4.66 -13.21
C ILE A 49 -4.71 4.10 -12.25
N CYS A 50 -3.46 4.58 -12.30
CA CYS A 50 -2.40 4.18 -11.37
C CYS A 50 -2.81 4.44 -9.92
N PHE A 51 -3.52 5.54 -9.66
CA PHE A 51 -3.96 5.90 -8.32
C PHE A 51 -4.99 4.93 -7.78
N ILE A 52 -5.98 4.57 -8.61
CA ILE A 52 -6.99 3.57 -8.29
C ILE A 52 -6.32 2.23 -7.99
N LEU A 53 -5.40 1.79 -8.85
CA LEU A 53 -4.66 0.53 -8.65
C LEU A 53 -3.84 0.56 -7.35
N ASN A 54 -3.17 1.68 -7.05
CA ASN A 54 -2.41 1.85 -5.82
C ASN A 54 -3.31 1.70 -4.58
N LEU A 55 -4.44 2.41 -4.53
CA LEU A 55 -5.39 2.32 -3.40
C LEU A 55 -6.04 0.93 -3.29
N PHE A 56 -6.29 0.28 -4.42
CA PHE A 56 -6.84 -1.07 -4.46
C PHE A 56 -5.87 -2.07 -3.84
N MET A 57 -4.60 -2.03 -4.23
CA MET A 57 -3.56 -2.90 -3.69
C MET A 57 -3.26 -2.59 -2.21
N ILE A 58 -3.31 -1.32 -1.79
CA ILE A 58 -3.21 -0.95 -0.36
C ILE A 58 -4.38 -1.57 0.44
N SER A 59 -5.59 -1.57 -0.11
CA SER A 59 -6.76 -2.20 0.52
C SER A 59 -6.54 -3.71 0.71
N VAL A 60 -6.00 -4.39 -0.32
CA VAL A 60 -5.63 -5.82 -0.24
C VAL A 60 -4.58 -6.05 0.85
N ALA A 61 -3.51 -5.25 0.88
CA ALA A 61 -2.45 -5.36 1.89
C ALA A 61 -3.02 -5.21 3.31
N PHE A 62 -3.86 -4.22 3.55
CA PHE A 62 -4.51 -4.01 4.85
C PHE A 62 -5.37 -5.18 5.29
N LEU A 63 -6.17 -5.76 4.39
CA LEU A 63 -6.98 -6.94 4.71
C LEU A 63 -6.09 -8.16 5.03
N ARG A 64 -5.00 -8.36 4.28
CA ARG A 64 -4.06 -9.46 4.52
C ARG A 64 -3.37 -9.32 5.88
N VAL A 65 -2.84 -8.13 6.19
CA VAL A 65 -2.19 -7.83 7.48
C VAL A 65 -3.14 -8.08 8.64
N VAL A 66 -4.37 -7.56 8.57
CA VAL A 66 -5.35 -7.76 9.64
C VAL A 66 -5.67 -9.24 9.82
N GLY A 67 -5.78 -9.99 8.72
CA GLY A 67 -5.92 -11.45 8.75
C GLY A 67 -4.78 -12.14 9.49
N ASP A 68 -3.53 -11.82 9.14
CA ASP A 68 -2.33 -12.38 9.78
C ASP A 68 -2.27 -12.10 11.28
N GLN A 69 -2.59 -10.87 11.68
CA GLN A 69 -2.57 -10.49 13.10
C GLN A 69 -3.72 -11.14 13.88
N LEU A 70 -4.90 -11.30 13.27
CA LEU A 70 -6.03 -12.00 13.88
C LEU A 70 -5.76 -13.49 14.09
N GLU A 71 -5.13 -14.15 13.11
CA GLU A 71 -4.76 -15.56 13.22
C GLU A 71 -3.79 -15.79 14.40
N LYS A 72 -2.74 -14.97 14.54
CA LYS A 72 -1.82 -15.05 15.68
C LYS A 72 -2.48 -14.77 17.03
N LEU A 73 -3.44 -13.84 17.07
CA LEU A 73 -4.20 -13.55 18.29
C LEU A 73 -5.09 -14.73 18.67
N TYR A 74 -5.74 -15.37 17.70
CA TYR A 74 -6.53 -16.57 17.91
C TYR A 74 -5.69 -17.74 18.43
N ASP A 75 -4.53 -17.99 17.81
CA ASP A 75 -3.61 -19.05 18.25
C ASP A 75 -3.10 -18.83 19.68
N SER A 76 -2.82 -17.58 20.06
CA SER A 76 -2.41 -17.24 21.42
C SER A 76 -3.52 -17.53 22.43
N TYR A 77 -4.76 -17.15 22.11
CA TYR A 77 -5.93 -17.41 22.95
C TYR A 77 -6.25 -18.90 23.07
N LEU A 78 -6.12 -19.65 21.97
CA LEU A 78 -6.35 -21.10 21.94
C LEU A 78 -5.29 -21.84 22.78
N ASN A 79 -4.02 -21.44 22.70
CA ASN A 79 -2.95 -22.03 23.52
C ASN A 79 -3.13 -21.71 25.01
N GLU A 80 -3.62 -20.53 25.36
CA GLU A 80 -3.94 -20.16 26.75
C GLU A 80 -5.09 -21.03 27.30
N THR A 81 -6.16 -21.21 26.52
CA THR A 81 -7.32 -22.05 26.90
C THR A 81 -7.00 -23.55 26.92
N LEU A 82 -6.13 -24.04 26.04
CA LEU A 82 -5.65 -25.43 26.07
C LEU A 82 -4.72 -25.69 27.26
N SER A 83 -3.97 -24.68 27.72
CA SER A 83 -3.16 -24.78 28.94
C SER A 83 -4.01 -24.83 30.22
N GLU A 84 -5.32 -24.52 30.14
CA GLU A 84 -6.31 -24.69 31.21
C GLU A 84 -7.16 -25.97 31.14
N GLY A 85 -6.86 -26.92 30.24
CA GLY A 85 -7.32 -28.32 30.38
C GLY A 85 -8.79 -28.62 30.05
N GLY A 86 -9.32 -28.17 28.90
CA GLY A 86 -10.61 -28.63 28.34
C GLY A 86 -10.45 -29.48 27.07
N PRO A 87 -11.24 -30.57 26.87
CA PRO A 87 -11.10 -31.43 25.68
C PRO A 87 -11.72 -30.79 24.42
N PRO A 88 -11.15 -31.04 23.21
CA PRO A 88 -11.68 -30.49 21.97
C PRO A 88 -12.98 -31.21 21.53
N PRO A 89 -14.00 -30.49 21.00
CA PRO A 89 -15.17 -31.11 20.41
C PRO A 89 -14.82 -31.75 19.06
N GLN A 90 -14.82 -33.09 19.02
CA GLN A 90 -14.67 -33.88 17.80
C GLN A 90 -15.96 -33.84 16.97
N HIS A 91 -15.89 -33.31 15.74
CA HIS A 91 -16.94 -33.47 14.73
C HIS A 91 -16.44 -34.21 13.48
N TRP A 92 -17.00 -35.41 13.33
CA TRP A 92 -17.18 -36.38 12.23
C TRP A 92 -16.99 -35.99 10.73
N TYR A 93 -16.65 -34.77 10.32
CA TYR A 93 -16.53 -34.42 8.88
C TYR A 93 -15.17 -34.76 8.23
N MET A 94 -14.26 -35.40 8.97
CA MET A 94 -12.88 -35.70 8.57
C MET A 94 -12.72 -37.08 7.91
N ASP A 95 -13.47 -37.34 6.82
CA ASP A 95 -13.20 -38.52 5.99
C ASP A 95 -12.24 -38.15 4.84
N HIS A 96 -10.94 -38.37 5.08
CA HIS A 96 -9.80 -37.88 4.29
C HIS A 96 -9.76 -38.28 2.80
N ARG A 97 -10.54 -39.28 2.34
CA ARG A 97 -10.41 -39.83 0.97
C ARG A 97 -11.20 -39.05 -0.08
N PHE A 98 -12.32 -38.43 0.29
CA PHE A 98 -13.20 -37.72 -0.65
C PHE A 98 -12.79 -36.24 -0.83
N THR A 99 -12.33 -35.61 0.25
CA THR A 99 -11.73 -34.27 0.23
C THR A 99 -10.43 -34.27 -0.57
N LEU A 100 -9.61 -35.33 -0.44
CA LEU A 100 -8.34 -35.45 -1.15
C LEU A 100 -8.52 -35.63 -2.67
N THR A 101 -9.55 -36.32 -3.13
CA THR A 101 -9.80 -36.51 -4.58
C THR A 101 -10.35 -35.25 -5.26
N THR A 102 -11.20 -34.48 -4.56
CA THR A 102 -11.73 -33.20 -5.06
C THR A 102 -10.66 -32.09 -5.03
N LEU A 103 -9.79 -32.10 -4.01
CA LEU A 103 -8.63 -31.22 -3.90
C LEU A 103 -7.56 -31.59 -4.95
N CYS A 104 -7.36 -32.88 -5.24
CA CYS A 104 -6.37 -33.31 -6.24
C CYS A 104 -6.70 -32.90 -7.68
N VAL A 105 -7.97 -32.77 -8.07
CA VAL A 105 -8.33 -32.40 -9.46
C VAL A 105 -8.46 -30.89 -9.67
N LEU A 106 -8.94 -30.14 -8.66
CA LEU A 106 -9.11 -28.69 -8.74
C LEU A 106 -7.88 -27.88 -8.31
N VAL A 107 -6.98 -28.45 -7.50
CA VAL A 107 -5.83 -27.73 -6.92
C VAL A 107 -4.49 -28.18 -7.54
N ILE A 108 -4.30 -29.44 -7.95
CA ILE A 108 -2.99 -29.91 -8.48
C ILE A 108 -2.71 -29.44 -9.91
N PHE A 109 -3.72 -29.24 -10.76
CA PHE A 109 -3.49 -28.82 -12.15
C PHE A 109 -2.98 -27.37 -12.29
N PRO A 110 -3.46 -26.36 -11.53
CA PRO A 110 -2.83 -25.04 -11.52
C PRO A 110 -1.52 -24.97 -10.70
N LEU A 111 -1.28 -25.93 -9.79
CA LEU A 111 -0.03 -26.05 -9.01
C LEU A 111 1.07 -26.92 -9.66
N SER A 112 0.83 -27.44 -10.88
CA SER A 112 1.82 -28.26 -11.61
C SER A 112 2.63 -27.48 -12.66
N VAL A 113 2.65 -26.15 -12.58
CA VAL A 113 3.71 -25.33 -13.21
C VAL A 113 4.74 -25.03 -12.09
N PRO A 114 5.85 -25.78 -12.00
CA PRO A 114 6.78 -25.74 -10.87
C PRO A 114 7.60 -24.43 -10.92
N ARG A 115 8.36 -23.98 -9.92
CA ARG A 115 8.74 -24.42 -8.57
C ARG A 115 9.40 -23.18 -7.94
N GLU A 116 9.13 -22.93 -6.67
CA GLU A 116 9.99 -22.22 -5.69
C GLU A 116 10.93 -21.10 -6.17
N ILE A 117 10.73 -19.89 -5.63
CA ILE A 117 11.85 -18.99 -5.33
C ILE A 117 11.81 -18.73 -3.83
N GLY A 118 12.39 -19.65 -3.05
CA GLY A 118 12.71 -19.38 -1.66
C GLY A 118 13.70 -18.22 -1.59
N PHE A 119 13.28 -17.07 -1.05
CA PHE A 119 14.19 -16.01 -0.63
C PHE A 119 14.48 -16.12 0.86
N GLN A 120 15.10 -17.24 1.22
CA GLN A 120 16.05 -17.26 2.32
C GLN A 120 17.34 -17.85 1.77
N LYS A 121 18.12 -17.00 1.11
CA LYS A 121 19.54 -17.25 0.95
C LYS A 121 20.28 -15.93 0.89
N TYR A 122 21.19 -15.80 1.83
CA TYR A 122 22.41 -15.00 1.74
C TYR A 122 23.04 -15.27 0.36
N SER A 123 22.74 -14.42 -0.62
CA SER A 123 23.30 -14.56 -1.96
C SER A 123 24.31 -13.45 -2.16
N ARG A 124 25.57 -13.88 -2.20
CA ARG A 124 26.70 -13.15 -2.74
C ARG A 124 26.53 -13.07 -4.26
N ALA A 125 25.48 -12.39 -4.71
CA ALA A 125 25.26 -11.99 -6.10
C ALA A 125 25.46 -10.47 -6.17
N SER A 126 26.12 -10.00 -7.23
CA SER A 126 26.63 -8.64 -7.42
C SER A 126 25.77 -7.55 -6.76
N SER A 127 26.40 -6.66 -5.97
CA SER A 127 25.81 -5.65 -5.08
C SER A 127 24.67 -4.77 -5.66
N TRP A 128 24.39 -4.82 -6.96
CA TRP A 128 23.44 -3.96 -7.66
C TRP A 128 22.04 -4.58 -7.79
N ALA A 129 21.92 -5.89 -8.11
CA ALA A 129 20.63 -6.51 -8.35
C ALA A 129 19.76 -6.62 -7.09
N SER A 130 20.39 -6.91 -5.94
CA SER A 130 19.72 -6.94 -4.64
C SER A 130 19.23 -5.55 -4.19
N MET A 131 19.87 -4.46 -4.66
CA MET A 131 19.41 -3.11 -4.35
C MET A 131 18.09 -2.77 -5.05
N PHE A 132 17.89 -3.24 -6.28
CA PHE A 132 16.65 -2.98 -7.02
C PHE A 132 15.42 -3.66 -6.39
N SER A 133 15.60 -4.75 -5.66
CA SER A 133 14.50 -5.44 -4.95
C SER A 133 13.96 -4.64 -3.75
N VAL A 134 14.75 -3.71 -3.20
CA VAL A 134 14.36 -2.92 -2.01
C VAL A 134 13.72 -1.59 -2.41
N ILE A 135 13.96 -1.13 -3.64
CA ILE A 135 13.42 0.14 -4.17
C ILE A 135 11.90 0.20 -4.08
N PRO A 136 11.12 -0.84 -4.48
CA PRO A 136 9.66 -0.79 -4.35
C PRO A 136 9.21 -0.60 -2.90
N THR A 137 9.79 -1.34 -1.96
CA THR A 137 9.46 -1.23 -0.53
C THR A 137 9.77 0.17 0.01
N ILE A 138 10.90 0.77 -0.40
CA ILE A 138 11.24 2.16 -0.05
C ILE A 138 10.23 3.13 -0.68
N CYS A 139 9.89 2.95 -1.95
CA CYS A 139 8.91 3.81 -2.63
C CYS A 139 7.56 3.76 -1.93
N PHE A 140 7.07 2.57 -1.58
CA PHE A 140 5.84 2.40 -0.82
C PHE A 140 5.94 3.04 0.57
N GLY A 141 7.02 2.78 1.32
CA GLY A 141 7.18 3.31 2.68
C GLY A 141 7.23 4.84 2.74
N PHE A 142 7.82 5.49 1.72
CA PHE A 142 7.91 6.94 1.61
C PHE A 142 6.86 7.57 0.67
N GLN A 143 5.85 6.80 0.27
CA GLN A 143 4.78 7.27 -0.61
C GLN A 143 3.89 8.27 0.13
N CYS A 144 4.10 9.57 -0.13
CA CYS A 144 3.26 10.65 0.42
C CYS A 144 2.86 11.69 -0.63
N HIS A 145 3.41 11.57 -1.84
CA HIS A 145 3.23 12.47 -2.98
C HIS A 145 1.76 12.60 -3.39
N GLU A 146 0.98 11.52 -3.26
CA GLU A 146 -0.46 11.52 -3.51
C GLU A 146 -1.27 12.47 -2.64
N ALA A 147 -0.93 12.54 -1.35
CA ALA A 147 -1.64 13.38 -0.40
C ALA A 147 -1.12 14.82 -0.40
N CYS A 148 0.04 15.07 -1.01
CA CYS A 148 0.78 16.30 -0.81
C CYS A 148 0.03 17.54 -1.34
N VAL A 149 -0.66 17.41 -2.48
CA VAL A 149 -1.47 18.48 -3.08
C VAL A 149 -2.66 18.84 -2.19
N ALA A 150 -3.38 17.84 -1.69
CA ALA A 150 -4.51 18.05 -0.80
C ALA A 150 -4.07 18.70 0.52
N ILE A 151 -2.96 18.22 1.10
CA ILE A 151 -2.37 18.78 2.32
C ILE A 151 -1.96 20.24 2.08
N TYR A 152 -1.23 20.51 1.00
CA TYR A 152 -0.78 21.86 0.67
C TYR A 152 -1.95 22.84 0.49
N SER A 153 -2.98 22.41 -0.26
CA SER A 153 -4.19 23.23 -0.50
C SER A 153 -4.98 23.54 0.78
N SER A 154 -4.86 22.66 1.79
CA SER A 154 -5.52 22.77 3.09
C SER A 154 -4.71 23.55 4.14
N MET A 155 -3.43 23.86 3.88
CA MET A 155 -2.60 24.62 4.81
C MET A 155 -3.05 26.08 4.91
N TYR A 156 -3.04 26.62 6.13
CA TYR A 156 -3.27 28.04 6.39
C TYR A 156 -2.20 28.92 5.73
N ASN A 157 -0.92 28.57 5.91
CA ASN A 157 0.21 29.28 5.29
C ASN A 157 0.67 28.56 4.02
N LYS A 158 0.25 29.06 2.86
CA LYS A 158 0.55 28.50 1.54
C LYS A 158 1.88 28.96 0.94
N LYS A 159 2.75 29.65 1.70
CA LYS A 159 4.08 30.04 1.20
C LYS A 159 4.91 28.81 0.83
N LEU A 160 5.54 28.82 -0.34
CA LEU A 160 6.36 27.70 -0.82
C LEU A 160 7.52 27.37 0.13
N SER A 161 8.16 28.38 0.72
CA SER A 161 9.23 28.18 1.71
C SER A 161 8.75 27.40 2.93
N HIS A 162 7.53 27.68 3.40
CA HIS A 162 6.92 26.95 4.50
C HIS A 162 6.63 25.49 4.13
N TRP A 163 6.08 25.25 2.93
CA TRP A 163 5.87 23.89 2.42
C TRP A 163 7.16 23.07 2.33
N ILE A 164 8.25 23.66 1.82
CA ILE A 164 9.55 23.00 1.71
C ILE A 164 10.04 22.55 3.09
N VAL A 165 9.98 23.44 4.08
CA VAL A 165 10.40 23.11 5.45
C VAL A 165 9.58 21.96 6.04
N VAL A 166 8.25 22.01 5.90
CA VAL A 166 7.34 20.95 6.39
C VAL A 166 7.63 19.61 5.69
N SER A 167 7.84 19.64 4.38
CA SER A 167 8.12 18.43 3.58
C SER A 167 9.48 17.81 3.94
N VAL A 168 10.53 18.63 4.06
CA VAL A 168 11.87 18.14 4.43
C VAL A 168 11.89 17.59 5.84
N LEU A 169 11.30 18.32 6.80
CA LEU A 169 11.28 17.89 8.20
C LEU A 169 10.50 16.59 8.39
N SER A 170 9.32 16.45 7.76
CA SER A 170 8.52 15.23 7.83
C SER A 170 9.25 14.02 7.21
N MET A 171 9.92 14.20 6.07
CA MET A 171 10.73 13.13 5.46
C MET A 171 11.91 12.70 6.33
N ILE A 172 12.59 13.64 7.00
CA ILE A 172 13.67 13.32 7.95
C ILE A 172 13.13 12.50 9.12
N ILE A 173 11.99 12.89 9.69
CA ILE A 173 11.37 12.14 10.80
C ILE A 173 10.98 10.73 10.35
N CYS A 174 10.35 10.57 9.18
CA CYS A 174 9.99 9.26 8.63
C CYS A 174 11.23 8.39 8.41
N LEU A 175 12.30 8.97 7.85
CA LEU A 175 13.56 8.27 7.63
C LEU A 175 14.18 7.76 8.94
N LEU A 176 14.17 8.58 9.99
CA LEU A 176 14.69 8.19 11.29
C LEU A 176 13.86 7.06 11.89
N MET A 177 12.53 7.17 11.89
CA MET A 177 11.65 6.13 12.41
C MET A 177 11.82 4.80 11.66
N TYR A 178 11.79 4.81 10.34
CA TYR A 178 11.97 3.59 9.54
C TYR A 178 13.37 2.99 9.71
N SER A 179 14.41 3.83 9.81
CA SER A 179 15.78 3.34 10.04
C SER A 179 15.94 2.71 11.41
N LEU A 180 15.33 3.30 12.45
CA LEU A 180 15.35 2.74 13.81
C LEU A 180 14.57 1.42 13.86
N THR A 181 13.35 1.38 13.35
CA THR A 181 12.52 0.15 13.33
C THR A 181 13.21 -0.96 12.53
N GLY A 182 13.76 -0.65 11.35
CA GLY A 182 14.50 -1.62 10.53
C GLY A 182 15.79 -2.11 11.19
N LEU A 183 16.55 -1.20 11.83
CA LEU A 183 17.79 -1.56 12.53
C LEU A 183 17.51 -2.46 13.72
N TYR A 184 16.57 -2.10 14.60
CA TYR A 184 16.23 -2.93 15.75
C TYR A 184 15.63 -4.26 15.32
N GLY A 185 14.76 -4.29 14.31
CA GLY A 185 14.23 -5.53 13.77
C GLY A 185 15.31 -6.49 13.26
N TYR A 186 16.29 -5.95 12.53
CA TYR A 186 17.43 -6.74 12.05
C TYR A 186 18.35 -7.19 13.19
N LEU A 187 18.59 -6.36 14.20
CA LEU A 187 19.40 -6.76 15.37
C LEU A 187 18.72 -7.85 16.21
N THR A 188 17.38 -7.85 16.28
CA THR A 188 16.60 -8.84 17.06
C THR A 188 16.45 -10.18 16.33
N PHE A 189 16.12 -10.18 15.04
CA PHE A 189 15.79 -11.41 14.29
C PHE A 189 16.84 -11.81 13.25
N GLY A 190 17.83 -10.97 12.99
CA GLY A 190 18.85 -11.22 11.98
C GLY A 190 18.26 -11.35 10.58
N GLY A 191 18.63 -12.43 9.90
CA GLY A 191 18.19 -12.73 8.52
C GLY A 191 16.82 -13.40 8.41
N ASP A 192 16.20 -13.78 9.54
CA ASP A 192 14.99 -14.60 9.57
C ASP A 192 13.74 -13.76 9.89
N VAL A 193 13.81 -12.46 9.60
CA VAL A 193 12.71 -11.52 9.83
C VAL A 193 11.60 -11.71 8.79
N ALA A 194 10.37 -11.90 9.28
CA ALA A 194 9.19 -11.95 8.42
C ALA A 194 8.90 -10.58 7.80
N ALA A 195 8.20 -10.56 6.67
CA ALA A 195 7.82 -9.33 5.97
C ALA A 195 6.98 -8.38 6.85
N ASP A 196 6.10 -8.96 7.67
CA ASP A 196 5.51 -8.27 8.82
C ASP A 196 6.31 -8.63 10.08
N ILE A 197 7.01 -7.64 10.64
CA ILE A 197 7.88 -7.85 11.80
C ILE A 197 7.14 -8.38 13.03
N LEU A 198 5.85 -8.04 13.20
CA LEU A 198 5.05 -8.54 14.33
C LEU A 198 4.81 -10.05 14.23
N MET A 199 4.94 -10.64 13.04
CA MET A 199 4.84 -12.09 12.84
C MET A 199 6.10 -12.83 13.30
N SER A 200 7.22 -12.13 13.45
CA SER A 200 8.48 -12.69 13.96
C SER A 200 8.49 -12.84 15.49
N TYR A 201 7.63 -12.10 16.19
CA TYR A 201 7.47 -12.20 17.65
C TYR A 201 6.52 -13.34 18.05
N PRO A 202 6.75 -13.99 19.20
CA PRO A 202 5.88 -15.05 19.69
C PRO A 202 4.45 -14.55 20.00
N GLY A 203 3.50 -15.48 20.08
CA GLY A 203 2.10 -15.21 20.35
C GLY A 203 1.82 -14.66 21.75
N ASN A 204 2.57 -15.16 22.74
CA ASN A 204 2.21 -15.12 24.16
C ASN A 204 2.65 -13.85 24.92
N ASP A 205 3.43 -12.98 24.28
CA ASP A 205 3.93 -11.77 24.94
C ASP A 205 2.86 -10.68 24.97
N VAL A 206 2.46 -10.24 26.17
CA VAL A 206 1.41 -9.22 26.37
C VAL A 206 1.71 -7.93 25.60
N VAL A 207 2.97 -7.50 25.56
CA VAL A 207 3.39 -6.29 24.82
C VAL A 207 3.16 -6.46 23.31
N VAL A 208 3.44 -7.64 22.78
CA VAL A 208 3.25 -7.95 21.36
C VAL A 208 1.76 -8.04 21.05
N ILE A 209 0.97 -8.67 21.91
CA ILE A 209 -0.50 -8.71 21.79
C ILE A 209 -1.08 -7.30 21.74
N ILE A 210 -0.67 -6.41 22.66
CA ILE A 210 -1.09 -5.01 22.66
C ILE A 210 -0.67 -4.31 21.35
N ALA A 211 0.56 -4.54 20.87
CA ALA A 211 1.02 -3.97 19.60
C ALA A 211 0.19 -4.47 18.41
N ARG A 212 -0.14 -5.77 18.35
CA ARG A 212 -1.02 -6.36 17.31
C ARG A 212 -2.40 -5.74 17.33
N LEU A 213 -3.01 -5.57 18.51
CA LEU A 213 -4.32 -4.95 18.66
C LEU A 213 -4.31 -3.49 18.21
N LEU A 214 -3.34 -2.69 18.66
CA LEU A 214 -3.21 -1.29 18.25
C LEU A 214 -2.97 -1.16 16.74
N PHE A 215 -2.13 -2.03 16.17
CA PHE A 215 -1.88 -2.07 14.75
C PHE A 215 -3.15 -2.45 13.96
N GLY A 216 -3.90 -3.46 14.40
CA GLY A 216 -5.18 -3.84 13.81
C GLY A 216 -6.22 -2.72 13.88
N VAL A 217 -6.37 -2.06 15.03
CA VAL A 217 -7.26 -0.89 15.18
C VAL A 217 -6.86 0.24 14.23
N SER A 218 -5.56 0.51 14.10
CA SER A 218 -5.08 1.52 13.16
C SER A 218 -5.51 1.21 11.72
N ILE A 219 -5.37 -0.04 11.27
CA ILE A 219 -5.75 -0.44 9.91
C ILE A 219 -7.27 -0.35 9.72
N VAL A 220 -8.06 -0.80 10.69
CA VAL A 220 -9.53 -0.72 10.65
C VAL A 220 -10.01 0.73 10.53
N THR A 221 -9.31 1.69 11.15
CA THR A 221 -9.65 3.13 11.02
C THR A 221 -9.21 3.75 9.70
N ILE A 222 -8.08 3.30 9.13
CA ILE A 222 -7.55 3.82 7.87
C ILE A 222 -8.30 3.25 6.65
N TYR A 223 -8.72 1.98 6.71
CA TYR A 223 -9.33 1.27 5.58
C TYR A 223 -10.56 2.00 4.98
N PRO A 224 -11.52 2.51 5.77
CA PRO A 224 -12.64 3.29 5.24
C PRO A 224 -12.19 4.54 4.47
N ILE A 225 -11.13 5.21 4.92
CA ILE A 225 -10.60 6.42 4.28
C ILE A 225 -10.05 6.06 2.88
N VAL A 226 -9.30 4.97 2.78
CA VAL A 226 -8.75 4.47 1.50
C VAL A 226 -9.88 4.12 0.53
N VAL A 227 -10.92 3.41 1.01
CA VAL A 227 -12.07 3.05 0.17
C VAL A 227 -12.86 4.29 -0.27
N LEU A 228 -13.02 5.28 0.61
CA LEU A 228 -13.69 6.54 0.28
C LEU A 228 -12.92 7.31 -0.81
N LEU A 229 -11.60 7.34 -0.72
CA LEU A 229 -10.72 7.98 -1.70
C LEU A 229 -10.68 7.22 -3.03
N GLY A 230 -10.62 5.89 -2.99
CA GLY A 230 -10.70 5.05 -4.19
C GLY A 230 -12.01 5.25 -4.93
N ARG A 231 -13.12 5.38 -4.18
CA ARG A 231 -14.45 5.65 -4.75
C ARG A 231 -14.55 7.02 -5.40
N SER A 232 -14.00 8.08 -4.80
CA SER A 232 -14.07 9.42 -5.41
C SER A 232 -13.37 9.44 -6.76
N VAL A 233 -12.17 8.85 -6.85
CA VAL A 233 -11.41 8.81 -8.11
C VAL A 233 -12.06 7.87 -9.13
N LEU A 234 -12.55 6.70 -8.71
CA LEU A 234 -13.23 5.76 -9.61
C LEU A 234 -14.51 6.37 -10.20
N ARG A 235 -15.25 7.17 -9.42
CA ARG A 235 -16.41 7.91 -9.89
C ARG A 235 -16.01 8.94 -10.94
N ASP A 236 -14.97 9.73 -10.70
CA ASP A 236 -14.49 10.75 -11.64
C ASP A 236 -14.03 10.15 -12.98
N VAL A 237 -13.43 8.95 -12.95
CA VAL A 237 -13.07 8.21 -14.16
C VAL A 237 -14.30 7.70 -14.91
N CYS A 238 -15.26 7.11 -14.19
CA CYS A 238 -16.50 6.58 -14.77
C CYS A 238 -17.38 7.69 -15.38
N LEU A 239 -17.47 8.84 -14.72
CA LEU A 239 -18.28 9.98 -15.16
C LEU A 239 -17.60 10.77 -16.29
N ASN A 240 -16.26 10.91 -16.30
CA ASN A 240 -15.58 11.53 -17.45
C ASN A 240 -15.66 10.68 -18.73
N SER A 241 -15.81 9.35 -18.61
CA SER A 241 -15.90 8.45 -19.77
C SER A 241 -17.33 8.36 -20.34
N LYS A 242 -18.34 8.68 -19.53
CA LYS A 242 -19.75 8.77 -19.96
C LYS A 242 -20.15 10.23 -19.95
N CYS A 243 -20.01 10.86 -21.13
CA CYS A 243 -20.46 12.19 -21.51
C CYS A 243 -21.30 12.96 -20.48
N SER A 244 -20.85 14.18 -20.18
CA SER A 244 -21.62 15.29 -19.63
C SER A 244 -23.11 15.22 -20.05
N TYR A 245 -24.01 15.39 -19.09
CA TYR A 245 -25.48 15.26 -19.16
C TYR A 245 -26.02 13.94 -18.59
N ILE A 246 -26.15 13.87 -17.27
CA ILE A 246 -27.41 13.53 -16.59
C ILE A 246 -27.30 14.19 -15.22
N VAL A 247 -28.20 15.14 -14.96
CA VAL A 247 -28.53 15.60 -13.61
C VAL A 247 -28.98 14.36 -12.84
N ILE A 248 -28.10 13.82 -11.99
CA ILE A 248 -28.40 12.56 -11.29
C ILE A 248 -29.38 12.88 -10.17
N MET A 249 -30.57 12.30 -10.30
CA MET A 249 -31.56 12.17 -9.24
C MET A 249 -30.90 11.52 -8.00
N GLU A 250 -30.92 12.23 -6.86
CA GLU A 250 -30.47 11.81 -5.51
C GLU A 250 -30.55 10.30 -5.18
N PRO A 251 -31.62 9.54 -5.51
CA PRO A 251 -31.67 8.11 -5.21
C PRO A 251 -30.68 7.23 -6.02
N TYR A 252 -30.38 7.57 -7.28
CA TYR A 252 -29.49 6.76 -8.14
C TYR A 252 -28.03 6.84 -7.71
N GLU A 253 -27.63 7.96 -7.09
CA GLU A 253 -26.28 8.13 -6.54
C GLU A 253 -26.00 7.23 -5.35
N ARG A 254 -27.02 6.94 -4.52
CA ARG A 254 -26.87 6.10 -3.33
C ARG A 254 -26.62 4.65 -3.71
N TRP A 255 -27.37 4.11 -4.66
CA TRP A 255 -27.21 2.74 -5.15
C TRP A 255 -25.87 2.54 -5.85
N THR A 256 -25.46 3.48 -6.70
CA THR A 256 -24.15 3.44 -7.38
C THR A 256 -23.00 3.49 -6.37
N ARG A 257 -23.14 4.29 -5.31
CA ARG A 257 -22.15 4.41 -4.22
C ARG A 257 -22.02 3.11 -3.43
N ILE A 258 -23.15 2.49 -3.06
CA ILE A 258 -23.17 1.23 -2.30
C ILE A 258 -22.61 0.09 -3.14
N THR A 259 -23.05 -0.04 -4.40
CA THR A 259 -22.58 -1.11 -5.30
C THR A 259 -21.08 -1.01 -5.57
N LEU A 260 -20.56 0.19 -5.85
CA LEU A 260 -19.13 0.38 -6.11
C LEU A 260 -18.27 0.11 -4.87
N THR A 261 -18.68 0.58 -3.69
CA THR A 261 -17.96 0.29 -2.44
C THR A 261 -18.05 -1.19 -2.06
N SER A 262 -19.21 -1.82 -2.21
CA SER A 262 -19.39 -3.25 -1.94
C SER A 262 -18.53 -4.09 -2.88
N THR A 263 -18.53 -3.77 -4.18
CA THR A 263 -17.69 -4.46 -5.17
C THR A 263 -16.21 -4.31 -4.85
N TRP A 264 -15.75 -3.09 -4.51
CA TRP A 264 -14.37 -2.85 -4.09
C TRP A 264 -13.96 -3.78 -2.96
N ILE A 265 -14.72 -3.78 -1.86
CA ILE A 265 -14.41 -4.57 -0.66
C ILE A 265 -14.43 -6.07 -0.95
N ILE A 266 -15.42 -6.56 -1.70
CA ILE A 266 -15.55 -7.99 -2.01
C ILE A 266 -14.35 -8.44 -2.85
N VAL A 267 -13.99 -7.70 -3.90
CA VAL A 267 -12.87 -8.08 -4.76
C VAL A 267 -11.54 -8.00 -4.01
N THR A 268 -11.31 -6.94 -3.22
CA THR A 268 -10.07 -6.84 -2.42
C THR A 268 -9.97 -7.95 -1.38
N LEU A 269 -11.10 -8.36 -0.78
CA LEU A 269 -11.15 -9.46 0.17
C LEU A 269 -10.82 -10.80 -0.50
N ILE A 270 -11.43 -11.09 -1.65
CA ILE A 270 -11.15 -12.32 -2.41
C ILE A 270 -9.66 -12.39 -2.73
N ILE A 271 -9.07 -11.31 -3.24
CA ILE A 271 -7.63 -11.28 -3.56
C ILE A 271 -6.79 -11.48 -2.30
N ALA A 272 -7.11 -10.81 -1.18
CA ALA A 272 -6.38 -10.95 0.07
C ALA A 272 -6.37 -12.39 0.60
N LEU A 273 -7.40 -13.20 0.33
CA LEU A 273 -7.45 -14.62 0.71
C LEU A 273 -6.52 -15.51 -0.13
N PHE A 274 -6.22 -15.12 -1.36
CA PHE A 274 -5.34 -15.87 -2.26
C PHE A 274 -3.87 -15.42 -2.23
N VAL A 275 -3.57 -14.31 -1.58
CA VAL A 275 -2.21 -13.79 -1.43
C VAL A 275 -1.50 -14.52 -0.29
N PRO A 276 -0.47 -15.35 -0.56
CA PRO A 276 0.26 -16.03 0.49
C PRO A 276 1.14 -15.07 1.30
N ASP A 277 1.80 -14.13 0.62
CA ASP A 277 2.82 -13.25 1.19
C ASP A 277 2.52 -11.76 0.94
N ILE A 278 2.59 -10.96 2.01
CA ILE A 278 2.41 -9.51 1.93
C ILE A 278 3.51 -8.79 1.16
N SER A 279 4.72 -9.35 1.13
CA SER A 279 5.89 -8.75 0.47
C SER A 279 5.69 -8.57 -1.03
N GLU A 280 4.97 -9.48 -1.69
CA GLU A 280 4.62 -9.39 -3.11
C GLU A 280 3.68 -8.21 -3.37
N VAL A 281 2.65 -8.06 -2.53
CA VAL A 281 1.71 -6.94 -2.61
C VAL A 281 2.44 -5.62 -2.42
N ILE A 282 3.33 -5.53 -1.42
CA ILE A 282 4.16 -4.35 -1.15
C ILE A 282 5.05 -4.01 -2.35
N SER A 283 5.64 -5.01 -3.01
CA SER A 283 6.47 -4.81 -4.20
C SER A 283 5.68 -4.20 -5.35
N ILE A 284 4.45 -4.68 -5.59
CA ILE A 284 3.56 -4.13 -6.63
C ILE A 284 3.17 -2.69 -6.29
N ILE A 285 2.75 -2.42 -5.05
CA ILE A 285 2.38 -1.07 -4.60
C ILE A 285 3.58 -0.13 -4.75
N GLY A 286 4.77 -0.59 -4.35
CA GLY A 286 6.02 0.15 -4.48
C GLY A 286 6.40 0.47 -5.92
N GLY A 287 6.19 -0.47 -6.84
CA GLY A 287 6.38 -0.26 -8.27
C GLY A 287 5.44 0.80 -8.83
N ILE A 288 4.17 0.79 -8.43
CA ILE A 288 3.20 1.83 -8.81
C ILE A 288 3.59 3.18 -8.17
N SER A 289 4.04 3.16 -6.90
CA SER A 289 4.53 4.34 -6.15
C SER A 289 5.71 5.02 -6.85
N ALA A 290 6.60 4.24 -7.48
CA ALA A 290 7.73 4.79 -8.23
C ALA A 290 7.30 5.71 -9.40
N PHE A 291 6.14 5.47 -10.03
CA PHE A 291 5.60 6.38 -11.04
C PHE A 291 5.26 7.76 -10.46
N PHE A 292 4.70 7.77 -9.25
CA PHE A 292 4.30 8.97 -8.54
C PHE A 292 5.47 9.79 -8.01
N ILE A 293 6.53 9.10 -7.59
CA ILE A 293 7.72 9.70 -7.00
C ILE A 293 8.68 10.21 -8.09
N PHE A 294 8.94 9.41 -9.12
CA PHE A 294 10.00 9.71 -10.09
C PHE A 294 9.46 10.22 -11.42
N ILE A 295 8.42 9.59 -11.97
CA ILE A 295 8.00 9.82 -13.35
C ILE A 295 7.17 11.11 -13.46
N PHE A 296 6.14 11.31 -12.64
CA PHE A 296 5.30 12.51 -12.75
C PHE A 296 6.05 13.82 -12.41
N PRO A 297 6.83 13.91 -11.32
CA PRO A 297 7.64 15.11 -11.07
C PRO A 297 8.73 15.34 -12.13
N GLY A 298 9.30 14.26 -12.67
CA GLY A 298 10.27 14.34 -13.77
C GLY A 298 9.66 14.90 -15.05
N MET A 299 8.47 14.44 -15.44
CA MET A 299 7.75 14.96 -16.61
C MET A 299 7.37 16.43 -16.44
N TYR A 300 6.94 16.84 -15.24
CA TYR A 300 6.65 18.24 -14.94
C TYR A 300 7.83 19.16 -15.26
N ILE A 301 9.04 18.79 -14.82
CA ILE A 301 10.25 19.59 -15.08
C ILE A 301 10.52 19.68 -16.58
N VAL A 302 10.48 18.55 -17.31
CA VAL A 302 10.77 18.52 -18.75
C VAL A 302 9.80 19.40 -19.53
N ILE A 303 8.51 19.36 -19.20
CA ILE A 303 7.48 20.17 -19.86
C ILE A 303 7.72 21.66 -19.59
N ARG A 304 8.03 22.05 -18.35
CA ARG A 304 8.31 23.45 -18.01
C ARG A 304 9.56 23.98 -18.71
N VAL A 305 10.63 23.18 -18.78
CA VAL A 305 11.85 23.57 -19.51
C VAL A 305 11.56 23.78 -20.99
N ARG A 306 10.73 22.94 -21.63
CA ARG A 306 10.35 23.11 -23.04
C ARG A 306 9.45 24.31 -23.33
N VAL A 307 8.72 24.83 -22.34
CA VAL A 307 7.86 26.02 -22.49
C VAL A 307 8.65 27.32 -22.28
N CYS A 308 9.80 27.26 -21.59
CA CYS A 308 10.66 28.42 -21.35
C CYS A 308 11.78 28.60 -22.39
N VAL A 309 11.93 27.69 -23.35
CA VAL A 309 12.85 27.76 -24.50
C VAL A 309 12.04 28.03 -25.76
#